data_AF-A0A7J2J4R9-F1
#
_entry.id   AF-A0A7J2J4R9-F1
#
_cell.length_a   1.000
_cell.length_b   1.000
_cell.length_c   1.000
_cell.angle_alpha   90.00
_cell.angle_beta   90.00
_cell.angle_gamma   90.00
#
_symmetry.space_group_name_H-M   'P 1'
#
loop_
_entity.id
_entity.type
_entity.pdbx_description
1 polymer ?
#
loop_
_entity_poly.entity_id
_entity_poly.type
_entity_poly.pdbx_seq_one_letter_code
_entity_poly.pdbx_strand_id
1 'polypeptide(L)'
;MKVLKERGEYLERKAWLNRDASVLLFSASILGMFSSLVLPSNVPMKAILFYLSALLILPGGTHLQRYLNYKKGVEGEKLVIEALLDLSDDYYLINDVKLGKGNIDHIVLGPNGV
;
A
#
# COMPACT_ATOMS: atom_id res chain seq x y z
N MET A 1 -28.04 -7.84 -1.48
CA MET A 1 -27.10 -8.91 -1.09
C MET A 1 -26.67 -8.73 0.37
N LYS A 2 -26.44 -9.81 1.13
CA LYS A 2 -25.98 -9.74 2.53
C LYS A 2 -24.49 -10.06 2.66
N VAL A 3 -23.73 -9.19 3.32
CA VAL A 3 -22.31 -9.44 3.61
C VAL A 3 -22.18 -10.27 4.88
N LEU A 4 -21.60 -11.46 4.77
CA LEU A 4 -21.35 -12.38 5.89
C LEU A 4 -19.96 -12.21 6.49
N LYS A 5 -18.99 -11.77 5.67
CA LYS A 5 -17.64 -11.45 6.11
C LYS A 5 -17.12 -10.23 5.36
N GLU A 6 -16.68 -9.24 6.13
CA GLU A 6 -16.04 -8.04 5.63
C GLU A 6 -14.64 -8.32 5.07
N ARG A 7 -14.19 -7.43 4.19
CA ARG A 7 -12.85 -7.45 3.61
C ARG A 7 -11.76 -7.34 4.69
N GLY A 8 -10.65 -8.03 4.48
CA GLY A 8 -9.47 -7.90 5.35
C GLY A 8 -8.75 -6.56 5.22
N GLU A 9 -8.02 -6.18 6.26
CA GLU A 9 -7.23 -4.92 6.30
C GLU A 9 -5.80 -5.08 5.77
N TYR A 10 -5.42 -6.26 5.26
CA TYR A 10 -4.04 -6.58 4.92
C TYR A 10 -3.44 -5.64 3.86
N LEU A 11 -4.17 -5.42 2.75
CA LEU A 11 -3.70 -4.55 1.68
C LEU A 11 -3.61 -3.09 2.13
N GLU A 12 -4.59 -2.63 2.92
CA GLU A 12 -4.54 -1.28 3.50
C GLU A 12 -3.32 -1.13 4.39
N ARG A 13 -3.11 -2.05 5.35
CA ARG A 13 -1.95 -2.01 6.24
C ARG A 13 -0.62 -2.00 5.46
N LYS A 14 -0.51 -2.79 4.39
CA LYS A 14 0.67 -2.77 3.50
C LYS A 14 0.81 -1.46 2.74
N ALA A 15 -0.29 -0.83 2.32
CA ALA A 15 -0.27 0.50 1.72
C ALA A 15 0.28 1.54 2.73
N TRP A 16 -0.27 1.60 3.96
CA TRP A 16 0.18 2.52 5.01
C TRP A 16 1.68 2.36 5.32
N LEU A 17 2.15 1.13 5.52
CA LEU A 17 3.57 0.87 5.79
C LEU A 17 4.49 1.34 4.66
N ASN A 18 4.12 1.09 3.40
CA ASN A 18 4.93 1.54 2.26
C ASN A 18 4.86 3.05 2.06
N ARG A 19 3.72 3.69 2.33
CA ARG A 19 3.59 5.14 2.32
C ARG A 19 4.52 5.77 3.36
N ASP A 20 4.44 5.30 4.60
CA ASP A 20 5.21 5.87 5.71
C ASP A 20 6.71 5.67 5.50
N ALA A 21 7.13 4.48 5.04
CA ALA A 21 8.52 4.25 4.64
C ALA A 21 8.99 5.19 3.52
N SER A 22 8.15 5.40 2.49
CA SER A 22 8.45 6.30 1.38
C SER A 22 8.60 7.76 1.86
N VAL A 23 7.66 8.24 2.68
CA VAL A 23 7.67 9.60 3.25
C VAL A 23 8.90 9.81 4.12
N LEU A 24 9.25 8.84 4.99
CA LEU A 24 10.43 8.93 5.85
C LEU A 24 11.71 8.99 5.02
N LEU A 25 11.85 8.14 3.99
CA LEU A 25 13.04 8.10 3.14
C LEU A 25 13.22 9.38 2.33
N PHE A 26 12.14 9.91 1.74
CA PHE A 26 12.21 11.19 1.03
C PHE A 26 12.48 12.36 1.97
N SER A 27 11.88 12.38 3.16
CA SER A 27 12.13 13.42 4.15
C SER A 27 13.59 13.39 4.62
N ALA A 28 14.13 12.21 4.92
CA ALA A 28 15.54 12.03 5.27
C ALA A 28 16.48 12.44 4.13
N SER A 29 16.13 12.10 2.89
CA SER A 29 16.87 12.50 1.70
C SER A 29 16.95 14.02 1.56
N ILE A 30 15.80 14.69 1.61
CA ILE A 30 15.70 16.16 1.50
C ILE A 30 16.46 16.84 2.64
N LEU A 31 16.26 16.40 3.88
CA LEU A 31 16.94 16.97 5.05
C LEU A 31 18.45 16.79 4.97
N GLY A 32 18.93 15.61 4.57
CA GLY A 32 20.36 15.34 4.44
C GLY A 32 21.01 16.12 3.30
N MET A 33 20.35 16.21 2.14
CA MET A 33 20.80 17.05 1.02
C MET A 33 20.85 18.52 1.43
N PHE A 34 19.78 19.05 2.04
CA PHE A 34 19.74 20.44 2.50
C PHE A 34 20.83 20.73 3.53
N SER A 35 21.01 19.85 4.52
CA SER A 35 22.07 19.97 5.53
C SER A 35 23.44 20.04 4.88
N SER A 36 23.71 19.22 3.86
CA SER A 36 24.99 19.24 3.15
C SER A 36 25.28 20.54 2.40
N LEU A 37 24.25 21.28 1.97
CA LEU A 37 24.37 22.57 1.30
C LEU A 37 24.67 23.71 2.28
N VAL A 38 24.15 23.61 3.50
CA VAL A 38 24.36 24.61 4.57
C VAL A 38 25.75 24.45 5.22
N LEU A 39 26.35 23.26 5.14
CA LEU A 39 27.68 23.02 5.71
C LEU A 39 28.76 23.90 5.05
N PRO A 40 29.69 24.48 5.85
CA PRO A 40 30.83 25.23 5.34
C PRO A 40 31.68 24.45 4.32
N SER A 41 32.32 25.17 3.39
CA SER A 41 33.12 24.58 2.31
C SER A 41 34.33 23.78 2.79
N ASN A 42 34.85 24.09 3.98
CA ASN A 42 35.97 23.37 4.59
C ASN A 42 35.57 22.04 5.23
N VAL A 43 34.28 21.65 5.22
CA VAL A 43 33.84 20.34 5.71
C VAL A 43 34.06 19.29 4.60
N PRO A 44 35.04 18.38 4.74
CA PRO A 44 35.43 17.46 3.68
C PRO A 44 34.32 16.43 3.35
N MET A 45 33.43 16.16 4.30
CA MET A 45 32.43 15.10 4.19
C MET A 45 31.11 15.56 3.54
N LYS A 46 30.93 16.85 3.23
CA LYS A 46 29.62 17.36 2.77
C LYS A 46 29.15 16.73 1.45
N ALA A 47 30.07 16.46 0.51
CA ALA A 47 29.74 15.80 -0.74
C ALA A 47 29.26 14.36 -0.51
N ILE A 48 29.91 13.64 0.41
CA ILE A 48 29.52 12.27 0.79
C ILE A 48 28.13 12.28 1.42
N LEU A 49 27.86 13.22 2.34
CA LEU A 49 26.52 13.38 2.93
C LEU A 49 25.46 13.63 1.86
N PHE A 50 25.73 14.52 0.89
CA PHE A 50 24.82 14.79 -0.22
C PHE A 50 24.49 13.53 -1.02
N TYR A 51 25.52 12.79 -1.46
CA TYR A 51 25.32 11.59 -2.28
C TYR A 51 24.62 10.46 -1.52
N LEU A 52 24.98 10.23 -0.25
CA LEU A 52 24.29 9.24 0.60
C LEU A 52 22.82 9.61 0.82
N SER A 53 22.54 10.90 1.01
CA SER A 53 21.17 11.40 1.17
C SER A 53 20.38 11.27 -0.13
N ALA A 54 20.99 11.57 -1.27
CA ALA A 54 20.38 11.37 -2.59
C ALA A 54 20.10 9.89 -2.89
N LEU A 55 20.95 8.97 -2.41
CA LEU A 55 20.76 7.52 -2.61
C LEU A 55 19.45 7.01 -1.98
N LEU A 56 18.95 7.64 -0.92
CA LEU A 56 17.69 7.28 -0.24
C LEU A 56 16.44 7.47 -1.13
N ILE A 57 16.55 8.24 -2.22
CA ILE A 57 15.47 8.43 -3.20
C ILE A 57 15.08 7.09 -3.83
N LEU A 58 16.04 6.19 -4.08
CA LEU A 58 15.80 4.89 -4.73
C LEU A 58 14.86 4.00 -3.90
N PRO A 59 15.18 3.63 -2.64
CA PRO A 59 14.25 2.86 -1.82
C PRO A 59 12.96 3.63 -1.55
N GLY A 60 13.01 4.96 -1.40
CA GLY A 60 11.80 5.81 -1.25
C GLY A 60 10.83 5.67 -2.43
N GLY A 61 11.35 5.65 -3.65
CA GLY A 61 10.59 5.42 -4.88
C GLY A 61 10.03 4.00 -4.99
N THR A 62 10.79 2.98 -4.60
CA THR A 62 10.27 1.59 -4.59
C THR A 62 9.12 1.41 -3.61
N HIS A 63 9.21 2.02 -2.42
CA HIS A 63 8.13 2.03 -1.45
C HIS A 63 6.92 2.83 -1.95
N LEU A 64 7.13 3.97 -2.63
CA LEU A 64 6.04 4.71 -3.26
C LEU A 64 5.30 3.86 -4.29
N GLN A 65 6.02 3.16 -5.16
CA GLN A 65 5.43 2.28 -6.17
C GLN A 65 4.64 1.14 -5.52
N ARG A 66 5.18 0.53 -4.47
CA ARG A 66 4.46 -0.49 -3.68
C ARG A 66 3.18 0.08 -3.06
N TYR A 67 3.25 1.28 -2.47
CA TYR A 67 2.06 1.97 -1.94
C TYR A 67 1.00 2.14 -3.03
N LEU A 68 1.36 2.66 -4.21
CA LEU A 68 0.42 2.84 -5.32
C LEU A 68 -0.20 1.52 -5.77
N ASN A 69 0.59 0.44 -5.84
CA ASN A 69 0.07 -0.88 -6.20
C ASN A 69 -0.90 -1.43 -5.15
N TYR A 70 -0.57 -1.34 -3.85
CA TYR A 70 -1.48 -1.76 -2.79
C TYR A 70 -2.75 -0.91 -2.75
N LYS A 71 -2.63 0.41 -2.94
CA LYS A 71 -3.79 1.31 -3.00
C LYS A 71 -4.72 0.95 -4.15
N LYS A 72 -4.17 0.67 -5.34
CA LYS A 72 -4.96 0.19 -6.49
C LYS A 72 -5.67 -1.13 -6.18
N GLY A 73 -5.01 -2.06 -5.49
CA GLY A 73 -5.64 -3.31 -5.05
C GLY A 73 -6.82 -3.07 -4.09
N VAL A 74 -6.63 -2.22 -3.08
CA VAL A 74 -7.68 -1.81 -2.13
C VAL A 74 -8.88 -1.19 -2.84
N GLU A 75 -8.64 -0.34 -3.83
CA GLU A 75 -9.69 0.33 -4.61
C GLU A 75 -10.41 -0.67 -5.54
N GLY A 76 -9.68 -1.57 -6.18
CA GLY A 76 -10.26 -2.65 -6.99
C GLY A 76 -11.18 -3.56 -6.18
N GLU A 77 -10.75 -4.02 -5.00
CA GLU A 77 -11.60 -4.83 -4.12
C GLU A 77 -12.86 -4.08 -3.67
N LYS A 78 -12.75 -2.78 -3.38
CA LYS A 78 -13.92 -1.95 -3.02
C LYS A 78 -14.92 -1.86 -4.17
N LEU A 79 -14.45 -1.56 -5.38
CA LEU A 79 -15.30 -1.47 -6.58
C LEU A 79 -16.01 -2.80 -6.87
N VAL A 80 -15.34 -3.94 -6.68
CA VAL A 80 -15.96 -5.26 -6.83
C VAL A 80 -17.06 -5.46 -5.78
N ILE A 81 -16.79 -5.16 -4.51
CA ILE A 81 -17.81 -5.28 -3.44
C ILE A 81 -19.01 -4.37 -3.74
N GLU A 82 -18.77 -3.11 -4.12
CA GLU A 82 -19.82 -2.16 -4.49
C GLU A 82 -20.69 -2.70 -5.64
N ALA A 83 -20.07 -3.24 -6.70
CA ALA A 83 -20.80 -3.85 -7.80
C ALA A 83 -21.59 -5.11 -7.39
N LEU A 84 -21.08 -5.89 -6.44
CA LEU A 84 -21.78 -7.08 -5.93
C LEU A 84 -22.95 -6.72 -5.00
N LEU A 85 -22.89 -5.57 -4.32
CA LEU A 85 -23.97 -5.09 -3.45
C LEU A 85 -25.27 -4.79 -4.21
N ASP A 86 -25.20 -4.56 -5.52
CA ASP A 86 -26.37 -4.38 -6.39
C ASP A 86 -27.17 -5.67 -6.64
N LEU A 87 -26.65 -6.85 -6.24
CA LEU A 87 -27.37 -8.12 -6.34
C LEU A 87 -28.51 -8.24 -5.31
N SER A 88 -29.49 -9.11 -5.60
CA SER A 88 -30.64 -9.32 -4.70
C SER A 88 -30.20 -9.80 -3.30
N ASP A 89 -31.09 -9.65 -2.32
CA ASP A 89 -30.86 -10.10 -0.94
C ASP A 89 -30.85 -11.62 -0.75
N ASP A 90 -31.12 -12.37 -1.82
CA ASP A 90 -30.99 -13.83 -1.85
C ASP A 90 -29.53 -14.28 -2.00
N TYR A 91 -28.63 -13.35 -2.30
CA TYR A 91 -27.19 -13.58 -2.40
C TYR A 91 -26.48 -13.20 -1.09
N TYR A 92 -25.42 -13.94 -0.80
CA TYR A 92 -24.50 -13.69 0.31
C TYR A 92 -23.08 -13.49 -0.19
N LEU A 93 -22.34 -12.58 0.43
CA LEU A 93 -20.93 -12.31 0.14
C LEU A 93 -20.04 -12.67 1.32
N ILE A 94 -18.99 -13.46 1.07
CA ILE A 94 -17.94 -13.78 2.04
C ILE A 94 -16.61 -13.30 1.47
N ASN A 95 -16.03 -12.27 2.06
CA ASN A 95 -14.75 -11.71 1.63
C ASN A 95 -13.55 -12.36 2.35
N ASP A 96 -12.37 -12.30 1.72
CA ASP A 96 -11.06 -12.66 2.30
C ASP A 96 -11.00 -14.09 2.89
N VAL A 97 -11.44 -15.09 2.13
CA VAL A 97 -11.47 -16.49 2.59
C VAL A 97 -10.09 -17.12 2.44
N LYS A 98 -9.42 -17.33 3.58
CA LYS A 98 -8.13 -18.01 3.63
C LYS A 98 -8.32 -19.52 3.58
N LEU A 99 -7.80 -20.12 2.51
CA LEU A 99 -7.60 -21.55 2.36
C LEU A 99 -6.16 -21.88 2.75
N GLY A 100 -5.90 -23.13 3.19
CA GLY A 100 -4.56 -23.54 3.62
C GLY A 100 -3.44 -23.30 2.59
N LYS A 101 -3.77 -23.13 1.29
CA LYS A 101 -2.82 -22.83 0.20
C LYS A 101 -3.17 -21.58 -0.63
N GLY A 102 -4.08 -20.72 -0.18
CA GLY A 102 -4.47 -19.55 -0.99
C GLY A 102 -5.47 -18.62 -0.30
N ASN A 103 -5.72 -17.48 -0.91
CA ASN A 103 -6.79 -16.57 -0.50
C ASN A 103 -7.82 -16.51 -1.62
N ILE A 104 -9.10 -16.54 -1.28
CA ILE A 104 -10.18 -16.17 -2.20
C ILE A 104 -10.69 -14.82 -1.74
N ASP A 105 -10.59 -13.82 -2.61
CA ASP A 105 -10.93 -12.44 -2.24
C ASP A 105 -12.44 -12.26 -2.02
N HIS A 106 -13.27 -12.92 -2.85
CA HIS A 106 -14.73 -12.86 -2.78
C HIS A 106 -15.36 -14.22 -3.11
N ILE A 107 -16.27 -14.70 -2.24
CA ILE A 107 -17.18 -15.81 -2.53
C ILE A 107 -18.60 -15.25 -2.52
N VAL A 108 -19.32 -15.44 -3.63
CA VAL A 108 -20.76 -15.14 -3.73
C VAL A 108 -21.52 -16.46 -3.60
N LEU A 109 -22.53 -16.50 -2.75
CA LEU A 109 -23.42 -17.63 -2.57
C LEU A 109 -24.83 -17.22 -2.97
N GLY A 110 -25.41 -17.88 -3.97
CA GLY A 110 -26.79 -17.68 -4.38
C GLY A 110 -27.70 -18.85 -3.99
N PRO A 111 -29.00 -18.78 -4.34
CA PRO A 111 -29.98 -19.83 -4.08
C PRO A 111 -29.60 -21.20 -4.66
N ASN A 112 -28.81 -21.20 -5.74
CA ASN A 112 -28.40 -22.40 -6.46
C ASN A 112 -27.00 -22.90 -6.07
N GLY A 113 -26.36 -22.29 -5.06
CA GLY A 113 -25.00 -22.61 -4.64
C GLY A 113 -23.99 -21.48 -4.86
N VAL A 114 -22.70 -21.85 -4.87
CA VAL A 114 -21.55 -20.97 -5.12
C VAL A 114 -21.46 -20.62 -6.60
#